data_AF-A0A7S0Q1R2-F1
#
_entry.id   AF-A0A7S0Q1R2-F1
#
_cell.length_a   1.000
_cell.length_b   1.000
_cell.length_c   1.000
_cell.angle_alpha   90.00
_cell.angle_beta   90.00
_cell.angle_gamma   90.00
#
_symmetry.space_group_name_H-M   'P 1'
#
loop_
_entity.id
_entity.type
_entity.pdbx_description
1 polymer ?
#
loop_
_entity_poly.entity_id
_entity_poly.type
_entity_poly.pdbx_seq_one_letter_code
_entity_poly.pdbx_strand_id
1 'polypeptide(L)'
;APPPPGGPPASPVLDVNLLEYDLEHEKTKRMAQMLAFPASASRAALLSELAAKGVVDAAAPEVIELYRLVEKAAVPLDLAERAQPLLAKLAEAESLTQYGSWLRRLIAL
;
A
#
# COMPACT_ATOMS: atom_id res chain seq x y z
N ALA A 1 -33.20 46.50 -20.39
CA ALA A 1 -32.43 47.08 -19.27
C ALA A 1 -31.20 46.20 -19.03
N PRO A 2 -30.00 46.77 -18.87
CA PRO A 2 -28.80 45.99 -18.55
C PRO A 2 -28.90 45.43 -17.12
N PRO A 3 -28.27 44.28 -16.82
CA PRO A 3 -28.22 43.76 -15.45
C PRO A 3 -27.37 44.68 -14.55
N PRO A 4 -27.69 44.78 -13.24
CA PRO A 4 -26.97 45.64 -12.30
C PRO A 4 -25.51 45.18 -12.10
N PRO A 5 -24.56 46.11 -11.94
CA PRO A 5 -23.17 45.77 -11.65
C PRO A 5 -23.02 45.46 -10.16
N GLY A 6 -22.42 44.32 -9.84
CA GLY A 6 -22.06 43.98 -8.46
C GLY A 6 -22.86 42.83 -7.85
N GLY A 7 -22.82 41.66 -8.50
CA GLY A 7 -22.83 40.42 -7.73
C GLY A 7 -21.42 40.18 -7.16
N PRO A 8 -21.27 39.65 -5.93
CA PRO A 8 -19.95 39.26 -5.43
C PRO A 8 -19.28 38.32 -6.45
N PRO A 9 -17.96 38.42 -6.67
CA PRO A 9 -17.27 37.45 -7.51
C PRO A 9 -17.61 36.07 -6.95
N ALA A 10 -18.12 35.18 -7.81
CA ALA A 10 -18.30 33.79 -7.45
C ALA A 10 -16.96 33.30 -6.92
N SER A 11 -16.85 33.16 -5.60
CA SER A 11 -15.65 32.58 -5.01
C SER A 11 -15.52 31.22 -5.67
N PRO A 12 -14.37 30.89 -6.29
CA PRO A 12 -14.15 29.53 -6.72
C PRO A 12 -14.34 28.69 -5.47
N VAL A 13 -15.32 27.78 -5.52
CA VAL A 13 -15.53 26.83 -4.44
C VAL A 13 -14.25 26.01 -4.40
N LEU A 14 -13.34 26.39 -3.51
CA LEU A 14 -12.10 25.69 -3.28
C LEU A 14 -12.52 24.32 -2.76
N ASP A 15 -12.30 23.28 -3.57
CA ASP A 15 -12.52 21.92 -3.12
C ASP A 15 -11.41 21.60 -2.11
N VAL A 16 -11.75 21.76 -0.83
CA VAL A 16 -10.84 21.55 0.30
C VAL A 16 -10.27 20.14 0.27
N ASN A 17 -11.05 19.17 -0.20
CA ASN A 17 -10.63 17.77 -0.30
C ASN A 17 -9.57 17.57 -1.39
N LEU A 18 -9.68 18.29 -2.52
CA LEU A 18 -8.68 18.26 -3.59
C LEU A 18 -7.36 18.91 -3.13
N LEU A 19 -7.44 20.03 -2.43
CA LEU A 19 -6.27 20.70 -1.85
C LEU A 19 -5.56 19.83 -0.81
N GLU A 20 -6.31 19.13 0.03
CA GLU A 20 -5.77 18.21 1.02
C GLU A 20 -5.06 17.03 0.33
N TYR A 21 -5.68 16.44 -0.70
CA TYR A 21 -5.07 15.39 -1.51
C TYR A 21 -3.74 15.84 -2.16
N ASP A 22 -3.72 17.02 -2.78
CA ASP A 22 -2.51 17.56 -3.42
C ASP A 22 -1.38 17.78 -2.41
N LEU A 23 -1.72 18.27 -1.22
CA LEU A 23 -0.77 18.45 -0.12
C LEU A 23 -0.22 17.13 0.39
N GLU A 24 -1.05 16.11 0.57
CA GLU A 24 -0.61 14.77 0.97
C GLU A 24 0.31 14.12 -0.08
N HIS A 25 -0.02 14.29 -1.36
CA HIS A 25 0.79 13.78 -2.46
C HIS A 25 2.15 14.47 -2.53
N GLU A 26 2.21 15.80 -2.38
CA GLU A 26 3.47 16.56 -2.35
C GLU A 26 4.34 16.19 -1.13
N LYS A 27 3.74 15.99 0.05
CA LYS A 27 4.46 15.50 1.24
C LYS A 27 5.09 14.13 0.98
N THR A 28 4.32 13.21 0.42
CA THR A 28 4.78 11.85 0.08
C THR A 28 5.93 11.89 -0.93
N LYS A 29 5.80 12.71 -1.98
CA LYS A 29 6.84 12.88 -3.01
C LYS A 29 8.15 13.43 -2.44
N ARG A 30 8.08 14.44 -1.57
CA ARG A 30 9.26 15.00 -0.91
C ARG A 30 9.94 13.98 0.00
N MET A 31 9.16 13.20 0.76
CA MET A 31 9.71 12.12 1.59
C MET A 31 10.42 11.07 0.74
N ALA A 32 9.81 10.64 -0.37
CA ALA A 32 10.43 9.68 -1.29
C ALA A 32 11.77 10.22 -1.84
N GLN A 33 11.82 11.49 -2.26
CA GLN A 33 13.04 12.14 -2.72
C GLN A 33 14.16 12.13 -1.66
N MET A 34 13.83 12.44 -0.40
CA MET A 34 14.81 12.43 0.70
C MET A 34 15.41 11.05 0.96
N LEU A 35 14.63 9.99 0.75
CA LEU A 35 15.07 8.61 0.93
C LEU A 35 15.75 8.02 -0.32
N ALA A 36 15.94 8.82 -1.37
CA ALA A 36 16.26 8.33 -2.72
C ALA A 36 15.33 7.18 -3.18
N PHE A 37 14.10 7.19 -2.67
CA PHE A 37 13.08 6.20 -2.93
C PHE A 37 12.26 6.62 -4.16
N PRO A 38 11.94 5.71 -5.09
CA PRO A 38 11.21 6.08 -6.29
C PRO A 38 9.80 6.58 -5.92
N ALA A 39 9.49 7.82 -6.31
CA ALA A 39 8.21 8.46 -5.99
C ALA A 39 6.98 7.73 -6.57
N SER A 40 7.18 6.84 -7.54
CA SER A 40 6.15 6.01 -8.18
C SER A 40 6.19 4.54 -7.77
N ALA A 41 6.86 4.19 -6.67
CA ALA A 41 6.95 2.81 -6.22
C ALA A 41 5.57 2.21 -5.95
N SER A 42 5.12 1.34 -6.84
CA SER A 42 3.93 0.53 -6.61
C SER A 42 4.31 -0.77 -5.91
N ARG A 43 3.35 -1.38 -5.23
CA ARG A 43 3.51 -2.71 -4.62
C ARG A 43 4.05 -3.74 -5.62
N ALA A 44 3.49 -3.76 -6.84
CA ALA A 44 3.92 -4.67 -7.89
C ALA A 44 5.37 -4.41 -8.33
N ALA A 45 5.76 -3.14 -8.49
CA ALA A 45 7.15 -2.78 -8.85
C ALA A 45 8.14 -3.21 -7.76
N LEU A 46 7.83 -2.96 -6.49
CA LEU A 46 8.66 -3.34 -5.35
C LEU A 46 8.82 -4.87 -5.25
N LEU A 47 7.73 -5.63 -5.39
CA LEU A 47 7.80 -7.09 -5.35
C LEU A 47 8.58 -7.68 -6.53
N SER A 48 8.44 -7.09 -7.72
CA SER A 48 9.23 -7.48 -8.89
C SER A 48 10.73 -7.22 -8.67
N GLU A 49 11.09 -6.10 -8.04
CA GLU A 49 12.47 -5.77 -7.72
C GLU A 49 13.06 -6.74 -6.68
N LEU A 50 12.30 -7.05 -5.62
CA LEU A 50 12.71 -8.01 -4.60
C LEU A 50 12.93 -9.42 -5.20
N ALA A 51 12.05 -9.85 -6.11
CA ALA A 51 12.21 -11.11 -6.82
C ALA A 51 13.45 -11.10 -7.73
N ALA A 52 13.66 -10.03 -8.50
CA ALA A 52 14.82 -9.90 -9.39
C ALA A 52 16.16 -9.89 -8.62
N LYS A 53 16.16 -9.42 -7.38
CA LYS A 53 17.33 -9.41 -6.48
C LYS A 53 17.50 -10.73 -5.69
N GLY A 54 16.60 -11.70 -5.85
CA GLY A 54 16.63 -12.96 -5.10
C GLY A 54 16.29 -12.83 -3.61
N VAL A 55 15.74 -11.69 -3.18
CA VAL A 55 15.38 -11.45 -1.77
C VAL A 55 14.22 -12.35 -1.34
N VAL A 56 13.28 -12.60 -2.25
CA VAL A 56 12.14 -13.49 -1.98
C VAL A 56 12.62 -14.90 -1.66
N ASP A 57 13.57 -15.44 -2.43
CA ASP A 57 14.07 -16.80 -2.25
C ASP A 57 14.96 -16.96 -1.00
N ALA A 58 15.48 -15.86 -0.46
CA ALA A 58 16.26 -15.83 0.78
C ALA A 58 15.40 -15.68 2.05
N ALA A 59 14.09 -15.48 1.92
CA ALA A 59 13.20 -15.27 3.06
C ALA A 59 12.89 -16.58 3.82
N ALA A 60 12.29 -16.46 5.00
CA ALA A 60 11.83 -17.62 5.76
C ALA A 60 10.77 -18.42 4.97
N PRO A 61 10.71 -19.76 5.12
CA PRO A 61 9.79 -20.61 4.36
C PRO A 61 8.32 -20.16 4.42
N GLU A 62 7.87 -19.73 5.59
CA GLU A 62 6.51 -19.25 5.83
C GLU A 62 6.20 -17.96 5.06
N VAL A 63 7.20 -17.07 4.94
CA VAL A 63 7.07 -15.82 4.18
C VAL A 63 7.03 -16.10 2.68
N ILE A 64 7.86 -17.03 2.20
CA ILE A 64 7.87 -17.46 0.80
C ILE A 64 6.51 -18.07 0.44
N GLU A 65 5.99 -18.96 1.28
CA GLU A 65 4.70 -19.61 1.02
C GLU A 65 3.56 -18.60 1.06
N LEU A 66 3.58 -17.67 2.02
CA LEU A 66 2.59 -16.58 2.07
C LEU A 66 2.66 -15.68 0.83
N TYR A 67 3.86 -15.31 0.38
CA TYR A 67 4.05 -14.56 -0.87
C TYR A 67 3.46 -15.30 -2.06
N ARG A 68 3.75 -16.60 -2.22
CA ARG A 68 3.19 -17.41 -3.31
C ARG A 68 1.68 -17.54 -3.25
N LEU A 69 1.12 -17.55 -2.05
CA LEU A 69 -0.32 -17.68 -1.84
C LEU A 69 -1.07 -16.39 -2.22
N VAL A 70 -0.46 -15.22 -1.96
CA VAL A 70 -1.11 -13.91 -2.15
C VAL A 70 -0.77 -13.26 -3.50
N GLU A 71 0.43 -13.47 -4.05
CA GLU A 71 0.89 -12.81 -5.29
C GLU A 71 0.57 -13.58 -6.58
N LYS A 72 0.07 -14.81 -6.50
CA LYS A 72 -0.33 -15.55 -7.69
C LYS A 72 -1.58 -14.92 -8.31
N ALA A 73 -1.67 -14.99 -9.63
CA ALA A 73 -2.78 -14.42 -10.41
C ALA A 73 -4.17 -14.99 -10.05
N ALA A 74 -4.23 -16.13 -9.37
CA ALA A 74 -5.47 -16.72 -8.87
C ALA A 74 -5.44 -16.79 -7.34
N VAL A 75 -6.31 -16.01 -6.69
CA VAL A 75 -6.53 -16.09 -5.25
C VAL A 75 -7.46 -17.29 -4.98
N PRO A 76 -7.03 -18.27 -4.17
CA PRO A 76 -7.84 -19.44 -3.93
C PRO A 76 -8.96 -19.15 -2.91
N LEU A 77 -10.10 -19.84 -3.02
CA LEU A 77 -11.24 -19.63 -2.13
C LEU A 77 -10.96 -20.08 -0.67
N ASP A 78 -9.94 -20.92 -0.49
CA ASP A 78 -9.43 -21.39 0.80
C ASP A 78 -8.24 -20.56 1.30
N LEU A 79 -8.02 -19.35 0.76
CA LEU A 79 -6.91 -18.47 1.11
C LEU A 79 -6.76 -18.30 2.63
N ALA A 80 -7.87 -17.95 3.29
CA ALA A 80 -7.92 -17.71 4.72
C ALA A 80 -7.47 -18.95 5.51
N GLU A 81 -8.02 -20.12 5.18
CA GLU A 81 -7.71 -21.40 5.83
C GLU A 81 -6.22 -21.76 5.65
N ARG A 82 -5.69 -21.58 4.44
CA ARG A 82 -4.28 -21.86 4.13
C ARG A 82 -3.30 -20.87 4.76
N ALA A 83 -3.70 -19.62 4.93
CA ALA A 83 -2.84 -18.58 5.48
C ALA A 83 -2.75 -18.61 7.01
N GLN A 84 -3.81 -19.04 7.72
CA GLN A 84 -3.82 -19.08 9.19
C GLN A 84 -2.61 -19.80 9.82
N PRO A 85 -2.22 -21.03 9.41
CA PRO A 85 -1.05 -21.69 9.98
C PRO A 85 0.26 -20.95 9.69
N LEU A 86 0.37 -20.26 8.55
CA LEU A 86 1.54 -19.44 8.23
C LEU A 86 1.60 -18.20 9.13
N LEU A 87 0.47 -17.51 9.31
CA LEU A 87 0.38 -16.34 10.19
C LEU A 87 0.65 -16.68 11.66
N ALA A 88 0.23 -17.85 12.12
CA ALA A 88 0.52 -18.33 13.48
C ALA A 88 2.04 -18.44 13.71
N LYS A 89 2.76 -19.07 12.77
CA LYS A 89 4.23 -19.17 12.83
C LYS A 89 4.93 -17.83 12.73
N LEU A 90 4.46 -16.93 11.87
CA LEU A 90 5.04 -15.58 11.75
C LEU A 90 4.86 -14.76 13.05
N ALA A 91 3.81 -15.02 13.82
CA ALA A 91 3.57 -14.36 15.10
C ALA A 91 4.53 -14.83 16.22
N GLU A 92 5.19 -15.97 16.06
CA GLU A 92 6.22 -16.45 17.01
C GLU A 92 7.54 -15.69 16.85
N ALA A 93 7.80 -15.10 15.68
CA ALA A 93 8.98 -14.29 15.43
C ALA A 93 8.76 -12.84 15.90
N GLU A 94 9.41 -12.46 17.01
CA GLU A 94 9.26 -11.14 17.64
C GLU A 94 9.43 -9.98 16.64
N SER A 95 10.41 -10.07 15.74
CA SER A 95 10.70 -9.06 14.71
C SER A 95 9.59 -8.89 13.65
N LEU A 96 8.68 -9.87 13.52
CA LEU A 96 7.61 -9.88 12.53
C LEU A 96 6.22 -9.54 13.12
N THR A 97 6.11 -9.48 14.46
CA THR A 97 4.83 -9.23 15.15
C THR A 97 4.14 -7.93 14.72
N GLN A 98 4.92 -6.88 14.42
CA GLN A 98 4.42 -5.58 13.95
C GLN A 98 3.65 -5.64 12.62
N TYR A 99 3.84 -6.69 11.81
CA TYR A 99 3.16 -6.84 10.53
C TYR A 99 1.84 -7.64 10.62
N GLY A 100 1.54 -8.24 11.78
CA GLY A 100 0.46 -9.22 11.91
C GLY A 100 -0.93 -8.69 11.53
N SER A 101 -1.31 -7.49 11.96
CA SER A 101 -2.61 -6.88 11.63
C SER A 101 -2.74 -6.55 10.14
N TRP A 102 -1.65 -6.07 9.52
CA TRP A 102 -1.62 -5.76 8.09
C TRP A 102 -1.70 -7.01 7.22
N LEU A 103 -1.01 -8.09 7.63
CA LEU A 103 -1.08 -9.37 6.93
C LEU A 103 -2.48 -10.00 7.02
N ARG A 104 -3.12 -9.95 8.19
CA ARG A 104 -4.52 -10.43 8.34
C ARG A 104 -5.48 -9.64 7.45
N ARG A 105 -5.36 -8.31 7.43
CA ARG A 105 -6.16 -7.44 6.56
C ARG A 105 -5.95 -7.76 5.07
N LEU A 106 -4.71 -8.02 4.65
CA LEU A 106 -4.39 -8.41 3.28
C LEU A 106 -5.10 -9.71 2.85
N ILE A 107 -5.33 -10.62 3.80
CA ILE A 107 -5.98 -11.92 3.59
C ILE A 107 -7.50 -11.87 3.88
N ALA A 108 -8.04 -10.70 4.23
CA ALA A 108 -9.42 -10.53 4.70
C ALA A 108 -9.78 -11.41 5.93
N LEU A 109 -8.80 -11.57 6.84
CA LEU A 109 -8.92 -12.22 8.14
C LEU A 109 -9.03 -11.22 9.30
#